data_AF-A0AA43CIY7-F1
#
_entry.id   AF-A0AA43CIY7-F1
#
_cell.length_a   1.000
_cell.length_b   1.000
_cell.length_c   1.000
_cell.angle_alpha   90.00
_cell.angle_beta   90.00
_cell.angle_gamma   90.00
#
_symmetry.space_group_name_H-M   'P 1'
#
loop_
_entity.id
_entity.type
_entity.pdbx_description
1 polymer ?
#
loop_
_entity_poly.entity_id
_entity_poly.type
_entity_poly.pdbx_seq_one_letter_code
_entity_poly.pdbx_strand_id
1 'polypeptide(L)'
;MKNTIYIIAFTVAFLSIGSSFAHIDNSLLPEECGSCHAGHGLKGEPMLNHAEEEMCYQCHGSESNRAMMKATGRLAQQAELADLEKEFNKLYRHPVKQGTGHSSNERLPGLSSSSVNHAECVDCHNPHQEIVGGEKNYDVRGLSLSSQYVDKASEEYEICLKCHGTDFGIRSTSKNFTQVFALNNRSQHPVTKDIQNNRSVSLLISLDFESSLKCSDCHSNDNKDGPKGPHGSRHKYLLSGNYDTDVYNIENNHAYEFCYSCHSRTSILSNESFPLHREHIVGDLARNRKGTSCYTCHASHSSKDSEYLIAFNPEAVTADDVSRKVEFDSFDTNSGACYLKCHDHSHSPGRYEK
;
A
#
# COMPACT_ATOMS: atom_id res chain seq x y z
N MET A 1 -42.98 -57.22 7.65
CA MET A 1 -42.59 -55.83 7.96
C MET A 1 -41.20 -55.87 8.59
N LYS A 2 -40.16 -55.46 7.85
CA LYS A 2 -38.77 -55.44 8.32
C LYS A 2 -38.44 -53.99 8.73
N ASN A 3 -38.16 -53.77 10.02
CA ASN A 3 -37.67 -52.49 10.52
C ASN A 3 -36.15 -52.43 10.33
N THR A 4 -35.71 -51.45 9.54
CA THR A 4 -34.28 -51.15 9.32
C THR A 4 -33.91 -49.99 10.24
N ILE A 5 -32.93 -50.19 11.11
CA ILE A 5 -32.37 -49.18 12.00
C ILE A 5 -31.24 -48.47 11.23
N TYR A 6 -31.33 -47.15 11.10
CA TYR A 6 -30.25 -46.32 10.57
C TYR A 6 -29.35 -45.85 11.71
N ILE A 7 -28.08 -46.23 11.68
CA ILE A 7 -27.04 -45.68 12.55
C ILE A 7 -26.45 -44.47 11.83
N ILE A 8 -26.69 -43.27 12.36
CA ILE A 8 -26.07 -42.04 11.87
C ILE A 8 -24.69 -41.94 12.55
N ALA A 9 -23.62 -42.15 11.78
CA ALA A 9 -22.26 -41.90 12.23
C ALA A 9 -21.99 -40.39 12.19
N PHE A 10 -21.89 -39.76 13.35
CA PHE A 10 -21.38 -38.39 13.47
C PHE A 10 -19.85 -38.42 13.33
N THR A 11 -19.34 -38.03 12.17
CA THR A 11 -17.93 -37.68 12.00
C THR A 11 -17.70 -36.32 12.66
N VAL A 12 -17.07 -36.32 13.83
CA VAL A 12 -16.54 -35.10 14.47
C VAL A 12 -15.34 -34.64 13.66
N ALA A 13 -15.51 -33.60 12.85
CA ALA A 13 -14.40 -32.91 12.22
C ALA A 13 -13.66 -32.13 13.32
N PHE A 14 -12.49 -32.62 13.73
CA PHE A 14 -11.54 -31.83 14.49
C PHE A 14 -11.03 -30.70 13.60
N LEU A 15 -11.58 -29.50 13.77
CA LEU A 15 -10.96 -28.27 13.29
C LEU A 15 -9.72 -28.03 14.16
N SER A 16 -8.56 -28.49 13.70
CA SER A 16 -7.29 -28.06 14.26
C SER A 16 -7.10 -26.59 13.92
N ILE A 17 -7.36 -25.71 14.88
CA ILE A 17 -6.90 -24.32 14.84
C ILE A 17 -5.39 -24.38 15.11
N GLY A 18 -4.61 -24.69 14.07
CA GLY A 18 -3.14 -24.66 14.15
C GLY A 18 -2.66 -23.23 13.97
N SER A 19 -1.90 -22.71 14.92
CA SER A 19 -1.05 -21.54 14.68
C SER A 19 0.03 -21.94 13.68
N SER A 20 0.06 -21.29 12.51
CA SER A 20 1.06 -21.57 11.48
C SER A 20 2.16 -20.52 11.55
N PHE A 21 3.36 -20.90 11.94
CA PHE A 21 4.46 -19.95 11.99
C PHE A 21 5.36 -20.15 10.77
N ALA A 22 5.20 -19.36 9.70
CA ALA A 22 5.89 -19.64 8.43
C ALA A 22 7.44 -19.78 8.55
N HIS A 23 8.06 -19.08 9.51
CA HIS A 23 9.52 -19.06 9.72
C HIS A 23 9.99 -19.91 10.93
N ILE A 24 9.09 -20.57 11.67
CA ILE A 24 9.46 -21.58 12.66
C ILE A 24 8.64 -22.88 12.48
N ASP A 25 8.03 -23.06 11.31
CA ASP A 25 7.34 -24.28 10.91
C ASP A 25 8.37 -25.30 10.45
N ASN A 26 8.56 -26.33 11.27
CA ASN A 26 9.49 -27.43 11.01
C ASN A 26 9.19 -28.20 9.71
N SER A 27 7.98 -28.08 9.16
CA SER A 27 7.65 -28.67 7.85
C SER A 27 8.34 -27.95 6.69
N LEU A 28 8.65 -26.66 6.86
CA LEU A 28 9.37 -25.83 5.88
C LEU A 28 10.84 -25.65 6.25
N LEU A 29 11.17 -25.64 7.54
CA LEU A 29 12.51 -25.41 8.09
C LEU A 29 12.95 -26.61 8.95
N PRO A 30 13.50 -27.68 8.35
CA PRO A 30 13.73 -28.95 9.05
C PRO A 30 14.77 -28.89 10.17
N GLU A 31 15.70 -27.93 10.16
CA GLU A 31 16.67 -27.71 11.25
C GLU A 31 16.13 -26.74 12.32
N GLU A 32 14.83 -26.39 12.27
CA GLU A 32 14.18 -25.45 13.19
C GLU A 32 14.97 -24.14 13.25
N CYS A 33 15.34 -23.69 14.46
CA CYS A 33 16.20 -22.54 14.70
C CYS A 33 17.55 -22.62 13.97
N GLY A 34 18.10 -23.82 13.78
CA GLY A 34 19.38 -24.07 13.10
C GLY A 34 19.34 -23.76 11.60
N SER A 35 18.14 -23.66 11.03
CA SER A 35 17.94 -23.25 9.63
C SER A 35 18.43 -21.82 9.39
N CYS A 36 18.42 -20.98 10.42
CA CYS A 36 18.86 -19.57 10.36
C CYS A 36 20.07 -19.29 11.27
N HIS A 37 20.04 -19.79 12.50
CA HIS A 37 21.02 -19.46 13.53
C HIS A 37 22.23 -20.41 13.51
N ALA A 38 23.41 -19.86 13.79
CA ALA A 38 24.68 -20.56 13.88
C ALA A 38 24.87 -21.37 15.17
N GLY A 39 24.08 -21.07 16.21
CA GLY A 39 24.16 -21.72 17.55
C GLY A 39 25.34 -21.28 18.43
N HIS A 40 26.36 -20.62 17.87
CA HIS A 40 27.44 -19.96 18.62
C HIS A 40 27.66 -18.54 18.10
N GLY A 41 27.81 -17.57 19.00
CA GLY A 41 28.03 -16.17 18.64
C GLY A 41 28.33 -15.30 19.86
N LEU A 42 28.48 -13.99 19.61
CA LEU A 42 28.65 -13.02 20.69
C LEU A 42 27.34 -12.83 21.45
N LYS A 43 27.43 -12.61 22.76
CA LYS A 43 26.27 -12.34 23.61
C LYS A 43 25.55 -11.08 23.11
N GLY A 44 24.27 -11.20 22.79
CA GLY A 44 23.42 -10.09 22.34
C GLY A 44 23.32 -9.93 20.83
N GLU A 45 24.04 -10.75 20.05
CA GLU A 45 23.90 -10.79 18.60
C GLU A 45 22.80 -11.77 18.16
N PRO A 46 22.18 -11.57 16.99
CA PRO A 46 21.21 -12.51 16.42
C PRO A 46 21.79 -13.91 16.13
N MET A 47 23.12 -14.09 16.16
CA MET A 47 23.81 -15.36 15.85
C MET A 47 23.44 -15.92 14.46
N LEU A 48 23.27 -15.05 13.47
CA LEU A 48 23.06 -15.45 12.08
C LEU A 48 24.39 -15.85 11.43
N ASN A 49 24.33 -16.76 10.45
CA ASN A 49 25.50 -17.15 9.67
C ASN A 49 25.90 -16.12 8.59
N HIS A 50 25.05 -15.12 8.36
CA HIS A 50 25.18 -14.08 7.34
C HIS A 50 24.73 -12.73 7.92
N ALA A 51 24.96 -11.63 7.19
CA ALA A 51 24.25 -10.38 7.45
C ALA A 51 22.73 -10.60 7.35
N GLU A 52 21.93 -9.71 7.94
CA GLU A 52 20.47 -9.89 8.05
C GLU A 52 19.82 -10.17 6.68
N GLU A 53 20.08 -9.32 5.71
CA GLU A 53 19.44 -9.36 4.40
C GLU A 53 19.96 -10.53 3.58
N GLU A 54 21.26 -10.81 3.67
CA GLU A 54 21.89 -11.99 3.07
C GLU A 54 21.30 -13.30 3.62
N MET A 55 20.95 -13.34 4.91
CA MET A 55 20.29 -14.47 5.54
C MET A 55 18.88 -14.65 4.97
N CYS A 56 18.08 -13.57 4.89
CA CYS A 56 16.76 -13.62 4.26
C CYS A 56 16.84 -14.10 2.81
N TYR A 57 17.82 -13.62 2.04
CA TYR A 57 18.03 -14.01 0.64
C TYR A 57 18.51 -15.45 0.45
N GLN A 58 18.89 -16.18 1.50
CA GLN A 58 19.15 -17.62 1.38
C GLN A 58 17.88 -18.39 0.97
N CYS A 59 16.71 -17.96 1.45
CA CYS A 59 15.41 -18.57 1.14
C CYS A 59 14.56 -17.69 0.20
N HIS A 60 14.68 -16.38 0.30
CA HIS A 60 13.88 -15.42 -0.47
C HIS A 60 14.65 -14.72 -1.61
N GLY A 61 15.86 -15.19 -1.94
CA GLY A 61 16.65 -14.67 -3.05
C GLY A 61 16.58 -15.56 -4.29
N SER A 62 17.73 -15.70 -4.95
CA SER A 62 17.87 -16.51 -6.16
C SER A 62 17.51 -18.00 -5.98
N GLU A 63 17.22 -18.67 -7.09
CA GLU A 63 17.02 -20.13 -7.11
C GLU A 63 18.24 -20.91 -6.61
N SER A 64 19.47 -20.44 -6.89
CA SER A 64 20.69 -21.09 -6.40
C SER A 64 20.81 -21.04 -4.88
N ASN A 65 20.42 -19.93 -4.25
CA ASN A 65 20.42 -19.81 -2.80
C ASN A 65 19.43 -20.81 -2.18
N ARG A 66 18.21 -20.87 -2.73
CA ARG A 66 17.20 -21.85 -2.28
C ARG A 66 17.66 -23.29 -2.48
N ALA A 67 18.30 -23.59 -3.61
CA ALA A 67 18.85 -24.91 -3.88
C ALA A 67 19.93 -25.30 -2.87
N MET A 68 20.78 -24.36 -2.46
CA MET A 68 21.78 -24.59 -1.40
C MET A 68 21.11 -24.87 -0.05
N MET A 69 20.12 -24.07 0.35
CA MET A 69 19.37 -24.30 1.60
C MET A 69 18.63 -25.65 1.59
N LYS A 70 18.09 -26.07 0.44
CA LYS A 70 17.51 -27.40 0.25
C LYS A 70 18.56 -28.50 0.35
N ALA A 71 19.73 -28.32 -0.24
CA ALA A 71 20.82 -29.31 -0.23
C ALA A 71 21.42 -29.52 1.16
N THR A 72 21.47 -28.49 2.00
CA THR A 72 21.94 -28.57 3.38
C THR A 72 20.86 -29.05 4.36
N GLY A 73 19.62 -29.26 3.90
CA GLY A 73 18.50 -29.69 4.75
C GLY A 73 17.87 -28.55 5.57
N ARG A 74 18.31 -27.30 5.38
CA ARG A 74 17.81 -26.12 6.10
C ARG A 74 16.50 -25.56 5.54
N LEU A 75 16.17 -25.90 4.30
CA LEU A 75 14.89 -25.60 3.67
C LEU A 75 14.29 -26.89 3.11
N ALA A 76 13.00 -27.12 3.34
CA ALA A 76 12.35 -28.32 2.88
C ALA A 76 12.29 -28.40 1.34
N GLN A 77 12.36 -29.60 0.79
CA GLN A 77 12.41 -29.81 -0.67
C GLN A 77 11.16 -29.28 -1.38
N GLN A 78 10.00 -29.40 -0.74
CA GLN A 78 8.71 -28.93 -1.23
C GLN A 78 8.47 -27.42 -1.05
N ALA A 79 9.38 -26.68 -0.40
CA ALA A 79 9.20 -25.25 -0.18
C ALA A 79 9.33 -24.48 -1.51
N GLU A 80 8.28 -23.75 -1.87
CA GLU A 80 8.21 -22.89 -3.04
C GLU A 80 8.12 -21.43 -2.59
N LEU A 81 9.17 -20.66 -2.87
CA LEU A 81 9.33 -19.28 -2.40
C LEU A 81 9.65 -18.36 -3.57
N ALA A 82 9.08 -17.15 -3.53
CA ALA A 82 9.37 -16.11 -4.49
C ALA A 82 10.77 -15.51 -4.28
N ASP A 83 11.35 -15.02 -5.37
CA ASP A 83 12.62 -14.29 -5.39
C ASP A 83 12.36 -12.80 -5.12
N LEU A 84 12.40 -12.43 -3.83
CA LEU A 84 12.24 -11.07 -3.35
C LEU A 84 13.47 -10.20 -3.66
N GLU A 85 14.66 -10.81 -3.72
CA GLU A 85 15.91 -10.08 -3.94
C GLU A 85 15.90 -9.28 -5.25
N LYS A 86 15.24 -9.81 -6.29
CA LYS A 86 15.04 -9.13 -7.58
C LYS A 86 14.18 -7.88 -7.48
N GLU A 87 13.18 -7.86 -6.60
CA GLU A 87 12.30 -6.70 -6.42
C GLU A 87 13.07 -5.52 -5.83
N PHE A 88 13.96 -5.80 -4.88
CA PHE A 88 14.88 -4.83 -4.30
C PHE A 88 16.04 -4.41 -5.25
N ASN A 89 16.02 -4.84 -6.52
CA ASN A 89 16.90 -4.29 -7.55
C ASN A 89 16.18 -3.30 -8.48
N LYS A 90 14.86 -3.15 -8.35
CA LYS A 90 14.07 -2.21 -9.17
C LYS A 90 14.37 -0.76 -8.82
N LEU A 91 14.14 0.16 -9.75
CA LEU A 91 14.51 1.58 -9.60
C LEU A 91 13.86 2.21 -8.36
N TYR A 92 12.56 2.00 -8.17
CA TYR A 92 11.84 2.50 -7.00
C TYR A 92 11.64 1.34 -6.02
N ARG A 93 12.28 1.42 -4.87
CA ARG A 93 12.33 0.32 -3.89
C ARG A 93 12.59 0.87 -2.49
N HIS A 94 12.24 0.09 -1.48
CA HIS A 94 12.78 0.35 -0.15
C HIS A 94 14.28 -0.04 -0.13
N PRO A 95 15.14 0.79 0.46
CA PRO A 95 16.59 0.65 0.39
C PRO A 95 17.15 -0.42 1.36
N VAL A 96 16.59 -1.63 1.34
CA VAL A 96 17.02 -2.72 2.25
C VAL A 96 18.41 -3.27 1.98
N LYS A 97 19.04 -2.89 0.86
CA LYS A 97 20.43 -3.29 0.55
C LYS A 97 21.44 -2.19 0.85
N GLN A 98 20.97 -1.02 1.32
CA GLN A 98 21.74 0.22 1.35
C GLN A 98 21.69 0.82 2.74
N GLY A 99 22.37 0.20 3.70
CA GLY A 99 22.37 0.69 5.07
C GLY A 99 23.40 -0.01 5.94
N THR A 100 23.91 0.73 6.91
CA THR A 100 24.51 0.18 8.12
C THR A 100 23.96 1.04 9.26
N GLY A 101 23.44 0.42 10.31
CA GLY A 101 23.25 1.13 11.58
C GLY A 101 21.81 1.39 12.04
N HIS A 102 20.83 0.61 11.58
CA HIS A 102 19.60 0.43 12.33
C HIS A 102 19.63 -0.96 12.99
N SER A 103 19.41 -1.01 14.30
CA SER A 103 19.24 -2.30 14.99
C SER A 103 17.75 -2.59 15.04
N SER A 104 17.32 -3.84 14.93
CA SER A 104 15.92 -4.24 15.17
C SER A 104 15.31 -3.71 16.48
N ASN A 105 16.17 -3.35 17.44
CA ASN A 105 15.79 -2.83 18.75
C ASN A 105 15.72 -1.31 18.84
N GLU A 106 16.07 -0.58 17.79
CA GLU A 106 16.01 0.86 17.82
C GLU A 106 14.56 1.37 17.83
N ARG A 107 14.40 2.65 18.17
CA ARG A 107 13.08 3.28 18.25
C ARG A 107 12.99 4.37 17.21
N LEU A 108 12.21 4.10 16.16
CA LEU A 108 11.86 5.05 15.12
C LEU A 108 10.50 5.71 15.38
N PRO A 109 10.32 6.99 15.00
CA PRO A 109 11.34 7.92 14.52
C PRO A 109 12.30 8.31 15.66
N GLY A 110 13.61 8.26 15.39
CA GLY A 110 14.63 8.64 16.36
C GLY A 110 14.68 10.16 16.57
N LEU A 111 15.07 10.61 17.77
CA LEU A 111 15.30 12.04 18.05
C LEU A 111 16.53 12.62 17.32
N SER A 112 17.31 11.77 16.64
CA SER A 112 18.49 12.22 15.89
C SER A 112 18.08 12.83 14.57
N SER A 113 18.58 14.03 14.26
CA SER A 113 18.32 14.79 13.03
C SER A 113 18.85 14.15 11.74
N SER A 114 19.41 12.94 11.82
CA SER A 114 19.86 12.17 10.67
C SER A 114 18.64 11.54 10.03
N SER A 115 18.31 11.96 8.82
CA SER A 115 17.24 11.36 8.02
C SER A 115 17.42 9.84 7.97
N VAL A 116 16.36 9.08 8.30
CA VAL A 116 16.30 7.64 8.05
C VAL A 116 16.42 7.46 6.54
N ASN A 117 17.57 6.94 6.09
CA ASN A 117 17.87 6.77 4.67
C ASN A 117 17.93 5.30 4.25
N HIS A 118 17.78 4.39 5.22
CA HIS A 118 17.77 2.96 5.01
C HIS A 118 16.58 2.31 5.75
N ALA A 119 16.29 1.06 5.43
CA ALA A 119 15.26 0.23 6.05
C ALA A 119 15.79 -1.21 6.06
N GLU A 120 15.49 -2.01 7.07
CA GLU A 120 15.91 -3.41 7.18
C GLU A 120 14.71 -4.36 6.93
N CYS A 121 14.97 -5.64 6.67
CA CYS A 121 13.90 -6.63 6.51
C CYS A 121 13.06 -6.72 7.79
N VAL A 122 13.72 -6.71 8.95
CA VAL A 122 13.06 -6.83 10.26
C VAL A 122 12.38 -5.55 10.74
N ASP A 123 12.57 -4.43 10.05
CA ASP A 123 11.79 -3.22 10.32
C ASP A 123 10.33 -3.41 9.93
N CYS A 124 10.02 -4.25 8.95
CA CYS A 124 8.64 -4.46 8.50
C CYS A 124 8.08 -5.84 8.85
N HIS A 125 8.95 -6.85 8.98
CA HIS A 125 8.55 -8.23 9.22
C HIS A 125 9.24 -8.80 10.45
N ASN A 126 8.52 -9.58 11.25
CA ASN A 126 9.15 -10.33 12.31
C ASN A 126 9.31 -11.81 11.87
N PRO A 127 10.54 -12.33 11.71
CA PRO A 127 10.76 -13.73 11.36
C PRO A 127 10.37 -14.71 12.46
N HIS A 128 10.04 -14.24 13.67
CA HIS A 128 9.49 -15.05 14.76
C HIS A 128 7.99 -14.83 14.95
N GLN A 129 7.33 -14.12 14.04
CA GLN A 129 5.91 -13.78 14.13
C GLN A 129 5.04 -15.03 14.26
N GLU A 130 4.18 -15.02 15.27
CA GLU A 130 3.12 -16.01 15.44
C GLU A 130 1.88 -15.63 14.62
N ILE A 131 1.34 -16.59 13.86
CA ILE A 131 0.02 -16.44 13.24
C ILE A 131 -0.98 -17.22 14.10
N VAL A 132 -1.57 -16.56 15.11
CA VAL A 132 -2.64 -17.13 15.94
C VAL A 132 -4.00 -16.85 15.30
N GLY A 133 -4.82 -17.88 15.09
CA GLY A 133 -6.26 -17.72 14.80
C GLY A 133 -6.60 -16.97 13.49
N GLY A 134 -5.63 -16.72 12.61
CA GLY A 134 -5.83 -15.97 11.37
C GLY A 134 -5.79 -14.45 11.52
N GLU A 135 -5.65 -13.91 12.75
CA GLU A 135 -5.46 -12.48 12.96
C GLU A 135 -4.00 -12.09 12.68
N LYS A 136 -3.81 -11.18 11.71
CA LYS A 136 -2.49 -10.70 11.29
C LYS A 136 -1.95 -9.66 12.29
N ASN A 137 -1.42 -10.12 13.42
CA ASN A 137 -0.52 -9.29 14.21
C ASN A 137 0.84 -9.29 13.54
N TYR A 138 1.31 -8.15 13.00
CA TYR A 138 2.60 -8.06 12.31
C TYR A 138 3.81 -8.34 13.24
N ASP A 139 3.58 -8.29 14.56
CA ASP A 139 4.57 -8.53 15.62
C ASP A 139 5.87 -7.71 15.46
N VAL A 140 5.73 -6.54 14.83
CA VAL A 140 6.76 -5.50 14.75
C VAL A 140 6.23 -4.23 15.36
N ARG A 141 7.15 -3.36 15.78
CA ARG A 141 6.83 -2.04 16.32
C ARG A 141 6.23 -1.14 15.24
N GLY A 142 5.44 -0.15 15.65
CA GLY A 142 4.81 0.81 14.75
C GLY A 142 4.73 2.23 15.33
N LEU A 143 4.15 3.14 14.56
CA LEU A 143 3.80 4.50 14.95
C LEU A 143 2.32 4.76 14.65
N SER A 144 1.53 5.12 15.66
CA SER A 144 0.12 5.45 15.51
C SER A 144 -0.09 6.81 14.83
N LEU A 145 -1.34 7.09 14.45
CA LEU A 145 -1.74 8.40 13.90
C LEU A 145 -1.55 9.57 14.87
N SER A 146 -1.56 9.32 16.18
CA SER A 146 -1.23 10.35 17.18
C SER A 146 0.27 10.52 17.39
N SER A 147 1.10 9.96 16.48
CA SER A 147 2.56 9.91 16.56
C SER A 147 3.04 9.23 17.85
N GLN A 148 2.28 8.28 18.37
CA GLN A 148 2.69 7.47 19.52
C GLN A 148 3.26 6.15 19.05
N TYR A 149 4.39 5.79 19.63
CA TYR A 149 5.03 4.51 19.39
C TYR A 149 4.18 3.37 19.95
N VAL A 150 4.03 2.29 19.17
CA VAL A 150 3.35 1.06 19.57
C VAL A 150 4.32 -0.12 19.51
N ASP A 151 4.33 -0.95 20.55
CA ASP A 151 5.25 -2.11 20.62
C ASP A 151 4.89 -3.22 19.62
N LYS A 152 3.60 -3.33 19.28
CA LYS A 152 3.08 -4.25 18.27
C LYS A 152 2.09 -3.50 17.39
N ALA A 153 2.39 -3.39 16.10
CA ALA A 153 1.50 -2.84 15.10
C ALA A 153 0.32 -3.80 14.88
N SER A 154 -0.89 -3.25 14.98
CA SER A 154 -2.13 -3.94 14.59
C SER A 154 -2.49 -3.64 13.14
N GLU A 155 -2.03 -2.52 12.60
CA GLU A 155 -2.34 -2.07 11.25
C GLU A 155 -1.07 -1.88 10.40
N GLU A 156 -1.16 -2.16 9.09
CA GLU A 156 0.02 -2.05 8.21
C GLU A 156 0.57 -0.62 8.19
N TYR A 157 -0.32 0.38 8.18
CA TYR A 157 0.09 1.78 8.10
C TYR A 157 0.96 2.17 9.30
N GLU A 158 0.79 1.57 10.48
CA GLU A 158 1.59 1.89 11.66
C GLU A 158 3.07 1.55 11.45
N ILE A 159 3.34 0.49 10.68
CA ILE A 159 4.70 0.09 10.29
C ILE A 159 5.29 1.16 9.37
N CYS A 160 4.54 1.58 8.35
CA CYS A 160 4.97 2.59 7.39
C CYS A 160 5.22 3.95 8.05
N LEU A 161 4.38 4.33 9.02
CA LEU A 161 4.45 5.62 9.70
C LEU A 161 5.71 5.77 10.57
N LYS A 162 6.40 4.68 10.94
CA LYS A 162 7.71 4.79 11.61
C LYS A 162 8.70 5.67 10.85
N CYS A 163 8.68 5.57 9.52
CA CYS A 163 9.58 6.28 8.63
C CYS A 163 8.88 7.40 7.83
N HIS A 164 7.60 7.25 7.52
CA HIS A 164 6.85 8.21 6.70
C HIS A 164 5.93 9.14 7.51
N GLY A 165 5.73 8.87 8.80
CA GLY A 165 4.65 9.49 9.57
C GLY A 165 4.93 10.88 10.09
N THR A 166 6.18 11.30 10.22
CA THR A 166 6.54 12.60 10.83
C THR A 166 7.54 13.37 9.98
N ASP A 167 7.69 14.67 10.27
CA ASP A 167 8.67 15.54 9.60
C ASP A 167 10.14 15.16 9.92
N PHE A 168 10.35 14.31 10.93
CA PHE A 168 11.64 13.72 11.29
C PHE A 168 11.92 12.39 10.56
N GLY A 169 10.97 11.93 9.73
CA GLY A 169 11.09 10.74 8.90
C GLY A 169 11.95 10.94 7.65
N ILE A 170 11.77 10.08 6.63
CA ILE A 170 12.50 10.19 5.36
C ILE A 170 12.15 11.53 4.70
N ARG A 171 13.15 12.40 4.51
CA ARG A 171 13.01 13.73 3.88
C ARG A 171 12.51 13.69 2.42
N SER A 172 12.39 12.52 1.80
CA SER A 172 12.05 12.37 0.39
C SER A 172 10.58 12.67 0.05
N THR A 173 9.66 12.62 1.02
CA THR A 173 8.22 12.76 0.74
C THR A 173 7.68 14.18 0.94
N SER A 174 8.43 15.07 1.62
CA SER A 174 8.02 16.44 2.01
C SER A 174 6.71 16.55 2.81
N LYS A 175 6.06 15.44 3.18
CA LYS A 175 4.75 15.40 3.82
C LYS A 175 4.75 14.51 5.05
N ASN A 176 4.10 14.99 6.10
CA ASN A 176 3.81 14.27 7.32
C ASN A 176 2.57 13.36 7.11
N PHE A 177 2.78 12.05 6.99
CA PHE A 177 1.67 11.14 6.68
C PHE A 177 0.69 10.90 7.82
N THR A 178 1.05 11.21 9.08
CA THR A 178 0.04 11.23 10.16
C THR A 178 -1.00 12.33 9.93
N GLN A 179 -0.62 13.44 9.29
CA GLN A 179 -1.55 14.50 8.90
C GLN A 179 -2.29 14.18 7.60
N VAL A 180 -1.60 13.60 6.61
CA VAL A 180 -2.24 13.20 5.33
C VAL A 180 -3.35 12.17 5.59
N PHE A 181 -3.17 11.23 6.51
CA PHE A 181 -4.19 10.23 6.85
C PHE A 181 -4.90 10.53 8.18
N ALA A 182 -4.95 11.79 8.60
CA ALA A 182 -5.68 12.19 9.80
C ALA A 182 -7.16 11.85 9.67
N LEU A 183 -7.76 11.31 10.73
CA LEU A 183 -9.15 10.83 10.74
C LEU A 183 -10.19 11.95 10.49
N ASN A 184 -9.81 13.21 10.74
CA ASN A 184 -10.63 14.39 10.52
C ASN A 184 -10.54 14.97 9.10
N ASN A 185 -9.70 14.40 8.22
CA ASN A 185 -9.71 14.80 6.80
C ASN A 185 -11.06 14.46 6.17
N ARG A 186 -11.56 15.38 5.33
CA ARG A 186 -12.91 15.28 4.76
C ARG A 186 -13.09 14.05 3.88
N SER A 187 -12.07 13.70 3.09
CA SER A 187 -12.05 12.46 2.32
C SER A 187 -10.67 11.84 2.27
N GLN A 188 -10.61 10.51 2.17
CA GLN A 188 -9.38 9.74 2.01
C GLN A 188 -9.69 8.40 1.36
N HIS A 189 -8.71 7.82 0.66
CA HIS A 189 -8.71 6.37 0.48
C HIS A 189 -8.64 5.73 1.87
N PRO A 190 -9.37 4.64 2.13
CA PRO A 190 -9.65 4.18 3.49
C PRO A 190 -8.48 3.44 4.15
N VAL A 191 -7.30 4.06 4.21
CA VAL A 191 -6.14 3.45 4.87
C VAL A 191 -6.30 3.48 6.38
N THR A 192 -6.88 4.57 6.92
CA THR A 192 -7.04 4.76 8.37
C THR A 192 -8.47 5.01 8.80
N LYS A 193 -9.36 5.26 7.83
CA LYS A 193 -10.77 5.55 8.06
C LYS A 193 -11.61 4.64 7.17
N ASP A 194 -12.52 3.91 7.80
CA ASP A 194 -13.53 3.10 7.13
C ASP A 194 -14.40 3.94 6.17
N ILE A 195 -14.66 3.41 4.97
CA ILE A 195 -15.68 3.96 4.08
C ILE A 195 -17.09 3.52 4.54
N GLN A 196 -17.66 4.23 5.51
CA GLN A 196 -19.04 3.98 5.98
C GLN A 196 -20.06 4.31 4.86
N ASN A 197 -20.35 3.33 4.00
CA ASN A 197 -21.30 3.37 2.87
C ASN A 197 -21.03 4.41 1.76
N ASN A 198 -19.98 5.24 1.87
CA ASN A 198 -19.63 6.27 0.88
C ASN A 198 -18.65 5.75 -0.19
N ARG A 199 -18.99 4.61 -0.82
CA ARG A 199 -18.14 3.99 -1.85
C ARG A 199 -18.19 4.79 -3.16
N SER A 200 -17.05 4.89 -3.85
CA SER A 200 -16.99 5.50 -5.17
C SER A 200 -17.88 4.73 -6.16
N VAL A 201 -18.68 5.45 -6.95
CA VAL A 201 -19.57 4.86 -7.98
C VAL A 201 -18.78 4.00 -8.97
N SER A 202 -17.53 4.38 -9.25
CA SER A 202 -16.68 3.67 -10.21
C SER A 202 -15.95 2.47 -9.62
N LEU A 203 -16.09 2.15 -8.33
CA LEU A 203 -15.37 1.03 -7.72
C LEU A 203 -15.76 -0.31 -8.38
N LEU A 204 -14.77 -1.12 -8.75
CA LEU A 204 -15.02 -2.43 -9.34
C LEU A 204 -15.70 -3.36 -8.34
N ILE A 205 -16.83 -3.96 -8.73
CA ILE A 205 -17.67 -4.85 -7.90
C ILE A 205 -16.88 -6.05 -7.34
N SER A 206 -15.86 -6.53 -8.05
CA SER A 206 -15.02 -7.66 -7.62
C SER A 206 -14.07 -7.33 -6.47
N LEU A 207 -13.96 -6.06 -6.09
CA LEU A 207 -13.13 -5.62 -4.97
C LEU A 207 -14.02 -5.50 -3.74
N ASP A 208 -14.19 -6.62 -3.05
CA ASP A 208 -14.67 -6.63 -1.68
C ASP A 208 -13.52 -6.21 -0.78
N PHE A 209 -13.18 -4.91 -0.83
CA PHE A 209 -12.46 -4.32 0.27
C PHE A 209 -13.43 -4.42 1.45
N GLU A 210 -13.11 -5.30 2.41
CA GLU A 210 -13.35 -4.98 3.81
C GLU A 210 -12.96 -3.52 3.97
N SER A 211 -13.73 -2.74 4.70
CA SER A 211 -13.83 -1.29 4.56
C SER A 211 -12.55 -0.45 4.70
N SER A 212 -11.38 -1.07 4.84
CA SER A 212 -10.04 -0.52 4.86
C SER A 212 -9.13 -0.99 3.70
N LEU A 213 -8.27 -0.10 3.24
CA LEU A 213 -7.15 -0.38 2.34
C LEU A 213 -5.84 -0.45 3.13
N LYS A 214 -4.86 -1.15 2.56
CA LYS A 214 -3.48 -1.19 3.03
C LYS A 214 -2.60 -0.28 2.20
N CYS A 215 -1.49 0.19 2.76
CA CYS A 215 -0.49 0.94 2.02
C CYS A 215 0.03 0.10 0.84
N SER A 216 0.22 -1.20 1.07
CA SER A 216 0.73 -2.17 0.09
C SER A 216 -0.28 -2.58 -1.00
N ASP A 217 -1.55 -2.16 -0.91
CA ASP A 217 -2.50 -2.30 -2.02
C ASP A 217 -2.17 -1.32 -3.16
N CYS A 218 -1.58 -0.17 -2.81
CA CYS A 218 -1.17 0.86 -3.77
C CYS A 218 0.35 0.87 -4.01
N HIS A 219 1.12 0.79 -2.92
CA HIS A 219 2.59 0.82 -2.94
C HIS A 219 3.14 -0.60 -2.90
N SER A 220 3.21 -1.24 -4.06
CA SER A 220 3.47 -2.68 -4.19
C SER A 220 4.36 -3.01 -5.39
N ASN A 221 4.59 -4.30 -5.55
CA ASN A 221 5.21 -4.85 -6.75
C ASN A 221 4.33 -4.60 -7.99
N ASP A 222 4.92 -4.06 -9.05
CA ASP A 222 4.26 -3.86 -10.35
C ASP A 222 4.05 -5.15 -11.16
N ASN A 223 4.66 -6.26 -10.73
CA ASN A 223 4.37 -7.59 -11.25
C ASN A 223 3.28 -8.25 -10.41
N LYS A 224 2.08 -8.38 -10.98
CA LYS A 224 0.93 -9.04 -10.33
C LYS A 224 1.18 -10.50 -9.92
N ASP A 225 2.10 -11.17 -10.60
CA ASP A 225 2.46 -12.57 -10.34
C ASP A 225 3.73 -12.67 -9.47
N GLY A 226 4.31 -11.52 -9.10
CA GLY A 226 5.47 -11.41 -8.22
C GLY A 226 5.09 -11.42 -6.74
N PRO A 227 6.10 -11.39 -5.85
CA PRO A 227 5.85 -11.29 -4.43
C PRO A 227 5.18 -9.96 -4.09
N LYS A 228 4.11 -10.03 -3.30
CA LYS A 228 3.33 -8.87 -2.84
C LYS A 228 4.10 -8.08 -1.78
N GLY A 229 3.78 -6.79 -1.66
CA GLY A 229 4.33 -5.92 -0.63
C GLY A 229 5.24 -4.82 -1.19
N PRO A 230 5.64 -3.85 -0.35
CA PRO A 230 6.32 -2.63 -0.76
C PRO A 230 7.81 -2.85 -1.02
N HIS A 231 8.20 -3.91 -1.73
CA HIS A 231 9.62 -4.23 -1.94
C HIS A 231 10.24 -3.36 -3.04
N GLY A 232 9.64 -3.38 -4.23
CA GLY A 232 10.07 -2.55 -5.34
C GLY A 232 9.12 -2.56 -6.53
N SER A 233 9.18 -1.49 -7.31
CA SER A 233 8.40 -1.28 -8.53
C SER A 233 9.23 -0.59 -9.61
N ARG A 234 8.87 -0.82 -10.88
CA ARG A 234 9.35 -0.02 -12.00
C ARG A 234 8.69 1.36 -12.08
N HIS A 235 7.53 1.54 -11.44
CA HIS A 235 6.79 2.80 -11.44
C HIS A 235 7.19 3.70 -10.27
N LYS A 236 7.21 5.01 -10.53
CA LYS A 236 7.59 6.04 -9.56
C LYS A 236 6.75 5.90 -8.29
N TYR A 237 7.38 6.15 -7.14
CA TYR A 237 6.75 6.04 -5.81
C TYR A 237 6.32 4.62 -5.39
N LEU A 238 6.97 3.58 -5.93
CA LEU A 238 6.61 2.18 -5.65
C LEU A 238 5.18 1.79 -6.07
N LEU A 239 4.60 2.45 -7.07
CA LEU A 239 3.21 2.16 -7.46
C LEU A 239 3.08 0.77 -8.10
N SER A 240 1.99 0.09 -7.81
CA SER A 240 1.66 -1.23 -8.38
C SER A 240 1.33 -1.21 -9.88
N GLY A 241 1.21 -0.04 -10.49
CA GLY A 241 0.96 0.14 -11.91
C GLY A 241 1.32 1.54 -12.39
N ASN A 242 1.16 1.79 -13.69
CA ASN A 242 1.47 3.09 -14.27
C ASN A 242 0.45 4.17 -13.87
N TYR A 243 0.96 5.37 -13.57
CA TYR A 243 0.15 6.53 -13.22
C TYR A 243 0.80 7.82 -13.72
N ASP A 244 0.28 8.35 -14.83
CA ASP A 244 0.82 9.54 -15.46
C ASP A 244 0.23 10.82 -14.83
N THR A 245 1.08 11.59 -14.16
CA THR A 245 0.65 12.79 -13.40
C THR A 245 0.86 14.10 -14.15
N ASP A 246 1.36 14.07 -15.38
CA ASP A 246 1.58 15.29 -16.16
C ASP A 246 0.26 16.05 -16.37
N VAL A 247 0.35 17.38 -16.29
CA VAL A 247 -0.76 18.33 -16.37
C VAL A 247 -1.67 18.07 -17.59
N TYR A 248 -1.07 17.70 -18.73
CA TYR A 248 -1.79 17.25 -19.91
C TYR A 248 -1.40 15.82 -20.22
N ASN A 249 -2.38 14.93 -20.25
CA ASN A 249 -2.18 13.54 -20.62
C ASN A 249 -3.29 13.03 -21.52
N ILE A 250 -2.96 12.02 -22.33
CA ILE A 250 -3.95 11.33 -23.15
C ILE A 250 -4.49 10.17 -22.31
N GLU A 251 -5.74 10.27 -21.89
CA GLU A 251 -6.42 9.19 -21.17
C GLU A 251 -6.40 7.88 -21.97
N ASN A 252 -5.87 6.84 -21.34
CA ASN A 252 -5.94 5.47 -21.82
C ASN A 252 -5.69 4.48 -20.67
N ASN A 253 -5.91 3.18 -20.92
CA ASN A 253 -5.73 2.13 -19.92
C ASN A 253 -4.31 2.08 -19.32
N HIS A 254 -3.28 2.40 -20.09
CA HIS A 254 -1.90 2.37 -19.59
C HIS A 254 -1.57 3.63 -18.78
N ALA A 255 -1.97 4.82 -19.22
CA ALA A 255 -1.70 6.07 -18.48
C ALA A 255 -2.26 6.06 -17.05
N TYR A 256 -3.39 5.39 -16.84
CA TYR A 256 -4.06 5.28 -15.53
C TYR A 256 -4.27 3.84 -15.10
N GLU A 257 -3.38 2.92 -15.49
CA GLU A 257 -3.41 1.50 -15.13
C GLU A 257 -3.59 1.31 -13.62
N PHE A 258 -2.84 2.08 -12.83
CA PHE A 258 -2.94 2.11 -11.37
C PHE A 258 -4.34 2.49 -10.86
N CYS A 259 -4.99 3.49 -11.45
CA CYS A 259 -6.33 3.89 -11.03
C CYS A 259 -7.36 2.85 -11.47
N TYR A 260 -7.20 2.32 -12.68
CA TYR A 260 -8.14 1.38 -13.28
C TYR A 260 -8.04 -0.04 -12.74
N SER A 261 -7.02 -0.36 -11.94
CA SER A 261 -7.00 -1.60 -11.17
C SER A 261 -8.11 -1.64 -10.10
N CYS A 262 -8.59 -0.47 -9.66
CA CYS A 262 -9.65 -0.34 -8.65
C CYS A 262 -10.93 0.30 -9.21
N HIS A 263 -10.79 1.21 -10.18
CA HIS A 263 -11.90 1.97 -10.73
C HIS A 263 -12.26 1.53 -12.16
N SER A 264 -13.54 1.31 -12.40
CA SER A 264 -14.12 1.06 -13.71
C SER A 264 -13.92 2.27 -14.63
N ARG A 265 -13.00 2.13 -15.59
CA ARG A 265 -12.83 3.09 -16.69
C ARG A 265 -14.15 3.37 -17.42
N THR A 266 -14.96 2.34 -17.64
CA THR A 266 -16.28 2.47 -18.28
C THR A 266 -17.20 3.37 -17.49
N SER A 267 -17.28 3.20 -16.17
CA SER A 267 -18.10 4.04 -15.28
C SER A 267 -17.65 5.51 -15.34
N ILE A 268 -16.34 5.74 -15.23
CA ILE A 268 -15.74 7.08 -15.28
C ILE A 268 -16.05 7.77 -16.62
N LEU A 269 -15.78 7.10 -17.74
CA LEU A 269 -15.97 7.68 -19.08
C LEU A 269 -17.44 7.78 -19.51
N SER A 270 -18.34 7.07 -18.84
CA SER A 270 -19.80 7.20 -19.00
C SER A 270 -20.38 8.28 -18.10
N ASN A 271 -19.54 9.07 -17.41
CA ASN A 271 -19.95 10.17 -16.55
C ASN A 271 -20.91 9.74 -15.43
N GLU A 272 -20.71 8.54 -14.86
CA GLU A 272 -21.65 7.97 -13.88
C GLU A 272 -21.72 8.77 -12.57
N SER A 273 -20.60 9.30 -12.08
CA SER A 273 -20.54 10.13 -10.85
C SER A 273 -20.50 11.64 -11.11
N PHE A 274 -19.97 12.08 -12.25
CA PHE A 274 -19.82 13.50 -12.60
C PHE A 274 -20.13 13.68 -14.10
N PRO A 275 -21.11 14.54 -14.47
CA PRO A 275 -21.60 14.65 -15.85
C PRO A 275 -20.54 15.08 -16.88
N LEU A 276 -19.42 15.67 -16.45
CA LEU A 276 -18.36 16.15 -17.32
C LEU A 276 -17.02 15.40 -17.13
N HIS A 277 -17.01 14.23 -16.47
CA HIS A 277 -15.78 13.49 -16.19
C HIS A 277 -14.96 13.23 -17.46
N ARG A 278 -15.60 12.66 -18.48
CA ARG A 278 -14.98 12.35 -19.77
C ARG A 278 -14.44 13.60 -20.45
N GLU A 279 -15.16 14.72 -20.42
CA GLU A 279 -14.69 15.96 -21.03
C GLU A 279 -13.39 16.44 -20.38
N HIS A 280 -13.26 16.34 -19.06
CA HIS A 280 -12.08 16.81 -18.36
C HIS A 280 -10.85 15.93 -18.60
N ILE A 281 -10.99 14.60 -18.63
CA ILE A 281 -9.83 13.69 -18.74
C ILE A 281 -9.50 13.27 -20.17
N VAL A 282 -10.48 13.20 -21.07
CA VAL A 282 -10.25 12.90 -22.50
C VAL A 282 -10.06 14.19 -23.31
N GLY A 283 -10.71 15.28 -22.89
CA GLY A 283 -10.78 16.50 -23.67
C GLY A 283 -11.73 16.39 -24.87
N ASP A 284 -11.62 17.39 -25.76
CA ASP A 284 -12.28 17.45 -27.05
C ASP A 284 -11.21 17.63 -28.14
N LEU A 285 -10.68 16.50 -28.60
CA LEU A 285 -9.63 16.46 -29.62
C LEU A 285 -10.08 17.09 -30.94
N ALA A 286 -11.37 17.04 -31.28
CA ALA A 286 -11.90 17.67 -32.49
C ALA A 286 -11.84 19.20 -32.42
N ARG A 287 -11.87 19.76 -31.21
CA ARG A 287 -11.70 21.20 -30.94
C ARG A 287 -10.31 21.55 -30.39
N ASN A 288 -9.35 20.64 -30.48
CA ASN A 288 -8.00 20.79 -29.95
C ASN A 288 -7.97 21.16 -28.45
N ARG A 289 -8.94 20.66 -27.67
CA ARG A 289 -8.96 20.78 -26.20
C ARG A 289 -8.40 19.49 -25.63
N LYS A 290 -7.25 19.57 -24.96
CA LYS A 290 -6.64 18.41 -24.31
C LYS A 290 -7.37 18.10 -23.01
N GLY A 291 -7.43 16.82 -22.66
CA GLY A 291 -7.77 16.39 -21.32
C GLY A 291 -6.64 16.66 -20.33
N THR A 292 -6.96 16.52 -19.04
CA THR A 292 -6.03 16.67 -17.93
C THR A 292 -5.93 15.37 -17.13
N SER A 293 -4.87 15.22 -16.33
CA SER A 293 -4.67 14.05 -15.47
C SER A 293 -5.69 13.99 -14.32
N CYS A 294 -5.97 12.77 -13.85
CA CYS A 294 -6.69 12.56 -12.59
C CYS A 294 -6.03 13.35 -11.44
N TYR A 295 -4.70 13.47 -11.45
CA TYR A 295 -3.91 14.19 -10.45
C TYR A 295 -4.21 15.69 -10.39
N THR A 296 -4.75 16.27 -11.47
CA THR A 296 -5.12 17.68 -11.54
C THR A 296 -6.22 18.04 -10.55
N CYS A 297 -7.16 17.11 -10.32
CA CYS A 297 -8.33 17.33 -9.46
C CYS A 297 -8.29 16.50 -8.18
N HIS A 298 -7.80 15.26 -8.25
CA HIS A 298 -7.87 14.32 -7.14
C HIS A 298 -6.49 14.09 -6.50
N ALA A 299 -6.48 14.10 -5.18
CA ALA A 299 -5.37 13.59 -4.40
C ALA A 299 -5.45 12.07 -4.25
N SER A 300 -4.35 11.38 -4.51
CA SER A 300 -4.28 9.91 -4.38
C SER A 300 -4.37 9.40 -2.94
N HIS A 301 -4.23 10.26 -1.92
CA HIS A 301 -4.33 9.85 -0.51
C HIS A 301 -5.57 10.41 0.16
N SER A 302 -5.64 11.73 0.31
CA SER A 302 -6.70 12.41 1.04
C SER A 302 -6.88 13.85 0.60
N SER A 303 -8.05 14.39 0.91
CA SER A 303 -8.33 15.82 0.93
C SER A 303 -8.77 16.22 2.32
N LYS A 304 -8.11 17.25 2.85
CA LYS A 304 -8.44 17.81 4.16
C LYS A 304 -9.82 18.46 4.15
N ASP A 305 -10.11 19.21 3.10
CA ASP A 305 -11.22 20.18 3.09
C ASP A 305 -12.39 19.76 2.19
N SER A 306 -12.19 18.84 1.24
CA SER A 306 -13.20 18.49 0.24
C SER A 306 -13.55 17.00 0.21
N GLU A 307 -14.75 16.71 -0.29
CA GLU A 307 -15.22 15.34 -0.56
C GLU A 307 -14.56 14.77 -1.83
N TYR A 308 -14.73 13.46 -2.05
CA TYR A 308 -14.32 12.77 -3.28
C TYR A 308 -12.83 12.91 -3.64
N LEU A 309 -11.97 13.05 -2.63
CA LEU A 309 -10.52 13.25 -2.78
C LEU A 309 -10.14 14.51 -3.58
N ILE A 310 -11.04 15.48 -3.71
CA ILE A 310 -10.76 16.68 -4.50
C ILE A 310 -9.71 17.55 -3.77
N ALA A 311 -8.58 17.74 -4.43
CA ALA A 311 -7.47 18.59 -3.99
C ALA A 311 -6.68 18.98 -5.24
N PHE A 312 -6.95 20.18 -5.74
CA PHE A 312 -6.45 20.63 -7.04
C PHE A 312 -4.93 20.79 -7.07
N ASN A 313 -4.29 20.30 -8.14
CA ASN A 313 -2.87 20.49 -8.37
C ASN A 313 -2.58 21.96 -8.75
N PRO A 314 -1.79 22.71 -7.95
CA PRO A 314 -1.48 24.11 -8.23
C PRO A 314 -0.64 24.33 -9.51
N GLU A 315 -0.03 23.28 -10.07
CA GLU A 315 0.65 23.36 -11.38
C GLU A 315 -0.33 23.52 -12.55
N ALA A 316 -1.58 23.07 -12.39
CA ALA A 316 -2.61 23.09 -13.44
C ALA A 316 -3.78 24.03 -13.12
N VAL A 317 -4.04 24.27 -11.84
CA VAL A 317 -5.22 24.99 -11.34
C VAL A 317 -4.81 26.22 -10.54
N THR A 318 -5.41 27.36 -10.86
CA THR A 318 -5.19 28.63 -10.18
C THR A 318 -6.50 29.23 -9.70
N ALA A 319 -6.41 30.26 -8.85
CA ALA A 319 -7.58 31.02 -8.47
C ALA A 319 -8.26 31.65 -9.70
N ASP A 320 -9.59 31.63 -9.73
CA ASP A 320 -10.35 32.29 -10.78
C ASP A 320 -10.29 33.82 -10.64
N ASP A 321 -10.63 34.53 -11.71
CA ASP A 321 -10.49 36.00 -11.79
C ASP A 321 -11.60 36.75 -11.02
N VAL A 322 -12.70 36.09 -10.65
CA VAL A 322 -13.88 36.69 -10.01
C VAL A 322 -13.93 36.38 -8.52
N SER A 323 -14.02 35.10 -8.13
CA SER A 323 -14.16 34.69 -6.74
C SER A 323 -12.82 34.62 -6.00
N ARG A 324 -11.70 34.57 -6.75
CA ARG A 324 -10.32 34.48 -6.25
C ARG A 324 -10.10 33.23 -5.38
N LYS A 325 -10.84 32.15 -5.66
CA LYS A 325 -10.80 30.88 -4.91
C LYS A 325 -10.28 29.75 -5.78
N VAL A 326 -9.81 28.70 -5.10
CA VAL A 326 -9.58 27.35 -5.64
C VAL A 326 -10.33 26.40 -4.72
N GLU A 327 -11.60 26.17 -5.02
CA GLU A 327 -12.55 25.52 -4.10
C GLU A 327 -13.55 24.64 -4.86
N PHE A 328 -13.95 23.55 -4.21
CA PHE A 328 -15.03 22.68 -4.65
C PHE A 328 -16.10 22.62 -3.56
N ASP A 329 -17.30 23.06 -3.91
CA ASP A 329 -18.50 22.95 -3.08
C ASP A 329 -19.31 21.73 -3.53
N SER A 330 -19.40 20.73 -2.65
CA SER A 330 -20.32 19.61 -2.81
C SER A 330 -21.70 20.02 -2.29
N PHE A 331 -22.75 19.86 -3.09
CA PHE A 331 -24.13 20.07 -2.66
C PHE A 331 -24.83 18.74 -2.34
N ASP A 332 -24.59 17.72 -3.18
CA ASP A 332 -25.03 16.33 -3.01
C ASP A 332 -24.11 15.41 -3.86
N THR A 333 -24.30 14.10 -3.78
CA THR A 333 -23.51 13.04 -4.42
C THR A 333 -23.21 13.28 -5.91
N ASN A 334 -24.13 13.90 -6.65
CA ASN A 334 -23.97 14.21 -8.07
C ASN A 334 -24.21 15.69 -8.41
N SER A 335 -24.06 16.60 -7.44
CA SER A 335 -24.20 18.04 -7.69
C SER A 335 -23.18 18.85 -6.90
N GLY A 336 -22.69 19.92 -7.52
CA GLY A 336 -21.66 20.75 -6.91
C GLY A 336 -21.29 21.96 -7.76
N ALA A 337 -20.31 22.71 -7.26
CA ALA A 337 -19.75 23.87 -7.92
C ALA A 337 -18.23 23.94 -7.74
N CYS A 338 -17.54 24.30 -8.82
CA CYS A 338 -16.11 24.63 -8.78
C CYS A 338 -15.90 26.14 -8.86
N TYR A 339 -14.98 26.64 -8.06
CA TYR A 339 -14.47 28.02 -8.06
C TYR A 339 -12.97 27.96 -8.31
N LEU A 340 -12.56 28.05 -9.57
CA LEU A 340 -11.17 27.89 -10.00
C LEU A 340 -10.98 28.30 -11.46
N LYS A 341 -9.73 28.48 -11.87
CA LYS A 341 -9.32 28.56 -13.27
C LYS A 341 -8.43 27.37 -13.61
N CYS A 342 -8.79 26.63 -14.65
CA CYS A 342 -8.05 25.48 -15.14
C CYS A 342 -7.87 25.61 -16.66
N HIS A 343 -6.63 25.58 -17.14
CA HIS A 343 -6.30 25.72 -18.57
C HIS A 343 -7.01 26.90 -19.27
N ASP A 344 -6.93 28.08 -18.65
CA ASP A 344 -7.58 29.32 -19.11
C ASP A 344 -9.12 29.29 -19.16
N HIS A 345 -9.75 28.22 -18.67
CA HIS A 345 -11.18 28.13 -18.47
C HIS A 345 -11.55 28.44 -17.01
N SER A 346 -12.35 29.48 -16.81
CA SER A 346 -12.80 29.94 -15.49
C SER A 346 -14.11 29.26 -15.08
N HIS A 347 -14.13 28.71 -13.88
CA HIS A 347 -15.31 28.18 -13.21
C HIS A 347 -15.61 29.12 -12.03
N SER A 348 -16.67 29.94 -12.11
CA SER A 348 -17.02 30.88 -11.02
C SER A 348 -18.50 31.29 -11.01
N PRO A 349 -19.41 30.44 -10.52
CA PRO A 349 -19.22 29.01 -10.25
C PRO A 349 -19.43 28.18 -11.53
N GLY A 350 -18.58 27.18 -11.74
CA GLY A 350 -18.88 26.09 -12.66
C GLY A 350 -19.79 25.09 -11.98
N ARG A 351 -21.11 25.18 -12.19
CA ARG A 351 -22.11 24.33 -11.55
C ARG A 351 -22.41 23.10 -12.39
N TYR A 352 -22.71 22.00 -11.72
CA TYR A 352 -23.28 20.80 -12.34
C TYR A 352 -24.32 20.15 -11.44
N GLU A 353 -25.25 19.46 -12.08
CA GLU A 353 -26.29 18.63 -11.49
C GLU A 353 -26.56 17.48 -12.47
N LYS A 354 -26.90 16.30 -11.95
CA LYS A 354 -27.13 15.10 -12.75
C LYS A 354 -28.50 14.50 -12.50
#